data_AF-A0A0R3SIM6-F1
#
_entry.id   AF-A0A0R3SIM6-F1
#
_cell.length_a   1.000
_cell.length_b   1.000
_cell.length_c   1.000
_cell.angle_alpha   90.00
_cell.angle_beta   90.00
_cell.angle_gamma   90.00
#
_symmetry.space_group_name_H-M   'P 1'
#
loop_
_entity.id
_entity.type
_entity.pdbx_description
1 polymer ?
#
loop_
_entity_poly.entity_id
_entity_poly.type
_entity_poly.pdbx_seq_one_letter_code
_entity_poly.pdbx_strand_id
1 'polypeptide(L)'
;LVFFSIYQIAIANFYFFIEACVALGVSLVINIFVVAVFSEGFYGKNVTEVIGNCSASHTIPEAFLETARKFDPTQVDLYVGGVFLGCEFGILALYVWAVGLLAAGQSSTMTGTYAGQYAMEGFLNLKWKQWQRLLITRSIAILPTLIVTFLEGIENLTDMNDLLNVLMSVQLPFAVIPLLTFTNSRAIMGPFVNSIPSKVLSTAISLLVVAVNFFFVVMFVRSRLMKHPAAYIVVGILFCLYLSFIAYLVRYPLLLNSVSSTFINVTSVFIVVFLRY
;
A
#
# COMPACT_ATOMS: atom_id res chain seq x y z
N LEU A 1 26.30 -28.40 16.31
CA LEU A 1 26.39 -27.25 15.38
C LEU A 1 25.06 -26.96 14.67
N VAL A 2 24.48 -27.91 13.91
CA VAL A 2 23.19 -27.68 13.19
C VAL A 2 22.01 -27.35 14.13
N PHE A 3 21.82 -28.10 15.23
CA PHE A 3 20.75 -27.83 16.20
C PHE A 3 20.87 -26.45 16.87
N PHE A 4 22.10 -26.02 17.15
CA PHE A 4 22.39 -24.70 17.73
C PHE A 4 22.03 -23.57 16.75
N SER A 5 22.31 -23.75 15.45
CA SER A 5 21.94 -22.78 14.41
C SER A 5 20.43 -22.68 14.21
N ILE A 6 19.70 -23.80 14.22
CA ILE A 6 18.22 -23.81 14.11
C ILE A 6 17.59 -23.06 15.30
N TYR A 7 18.11 -23.30 16.51
CA TYR A 7 17.64 -22.61 17.70
C TYR A 7 17.86 -21.09 17.64
N GLN A 8 19.02 -20.64 17.15
CA GLN A 8 19.30 -19.20 16.96
C GLN A 8 18.35 -18.55 15.94
N ILE A 9 18.05 -19.23 14.82
CA ILE A 9 17.09 -18.74 13.82
C ILE A 9 15.69 -18.64 14.42
N ALA A 10 15.28 -19.63 15.23
CA ALA A 10 13.99 -19.60 15.93
C ALA A 10 13.88 -18.40 16.87
N ILE A 11 14.96 -18.10 17.62
CA ILE A 11 15.03 -16.92 18.48
C ILE A 11 14.95 -15.63 17.66
N ALA A 12 15.69 -15.53 16.56
CA ALA A 12 15.67 -14.36 15.68
C ALA A 12 14.25 -14.11 15.12
N ASN A 13 13.57 -15.16 14.66
CA ASN A 13 12.18 -15.06 14.19
C ASN A 13 11.22 -14.60 15.30
N PHE A 14 11.44 -15.04 16.55
CA PHE A 14 10.62 -14.61 17.68
C PHE A 14 10.80 -13.11 17.99
N TYR A 15 12.04 -12.61 18.01
CA TYR A 15 12.30 -11.18 18.19
C TYR A 15 11.73 -10.35 17.04
N PHE A 16 11.91 -10.79 15.80
CA PHE A 16 11.32 -10.12 14.63
C PHE A 16 9.79 -10.09 14.69
N PHE A 17 9.16 -11.17 15.16
CA PHE A 17 7.71 -11.21 15.36
C PHE A 17 7.26 -10.19 16.41
N ILE A 18 7.95 -10.10 17.55
CA ILE A 18 7.64 -9.10 18.58
C ILE A 18 7.78 -7.68 18.02
N GLU A 19 8.89 -7.39 17.33
CA GLU A 19 9.14 -6.08 16.73
C GLU A 19 8.03 -5.71 15.72
N ALA A 20 7.67 -6.64 14.83
CA ALA A 20 6.60 -6.45 13.87
C ALA A 20 5.24 -6.24 14.54
N CYS A 21 4.91 -7.00 15.59
CA CYS A 21 3.67 -6.84 16.35
C CYS A 21 3.60 -5.49 17.05
N VAL A 22 4.70 -5.02 17.66
CA VAL A 22 4.75 -3.69 18.28
C VAL A 22 4.60 -2.60 17.23
N ALA A 23 5.32 -2.68 16.11
CA ALA A 23 5.25 -1.69 15.05
C ALA A 23 3.84 -1.59 14.43
N LEU A 24 3.22 -2.72 14.09
CA LEU A 24 1.86 -2.77 13.56
C LEU A 24 0.83 -2.36 14.62
N GLY A 25 1.05 -2.70 15.89
CA GLY A 25 0.19 -2.29 17.00
C GLY A 25 0.19 -0.77 17.20
N VAL A 26 1.36 -0.13 17.17
CA VAL A 26 1.46 1.34 17.23
C VAL A 26 0.76 1.99 16.03
N SER A 27 0.97 1.45 14.82
CA SER A 27 0.28 1.94 13.61
C SER A 27 -1.24 1.81 13.72
N LEU A 28 -1.75 0.69 14.24
CA LEU A 28 -3.18 0.47 14.47
C LEU A 28 -3.73 1.50 15.46
N VAL A 29 -3.04 1.74 16.58
CA VAL A 29 -3.45 2.72 17.59
C VAL A 29 -3.53 4.13 16.99
N ILE A 30 -2.52 4.54 16.21
CA ILE A 30 -2.53 5.84 15.53
C ILE A 30 -3.73 5.94 14.58
N ASN A 31 -3.95 4.93 13.74
CA ASN A 31 -5.07 4.93 12.79
C ASN A 31 -6.43 4.98 13.50
N ILE A 32 -6.59 4.26 14.61
CA ILE A 32 -7.81 4.31 15.41
C ILE A 32 -8.04 5.72 15.98
N PHE A 33 -7.01 6.37 16.53
CA PHE A 33 -7.15 7.73 17.04
C PHE A 33 -7.46 8.75 15.95
N VAL A 34 -6.77 8.67 14.82
CA VAL A 34 -7.02 9.55 13.66
C VAL A 34 -8.47 9.41 13.18
N VAL A 35 -8.94 8.18 12.99
CA VAL A 35 -10.32 7.92 12.56
C VAL A 35 -11.33 8.37 13.62
N ALA A 36 -11.08 8.13 14.91
CA ALA A 36 -11.99 8.54 15.98
C ALA A 36 -12.13 10.06 16.08
N VAL A 37 -11.01 10.80 16.10
CA VAL A 37 -10.99 12.27 16.21
C VAL A 37 -11.69 12.92 15.01
N PHE A 38 -11.37 12.48 13.79
CA PHE A 38 -12.02 13.02 12.60
C PHE A 38 -13.48 12.57 12.47
N SER A 39 -13.80 11.34 12.89
CA SER A 39 -15.18 10.89 12.93
C SER A 39 -16.00 11.78 13.85
N GLU A 40 -15.55 12.07 15.07
CA GLU A 40 -16.25 12.97 16.00
C GLU A 40 -16.36 14.40 15.45
N GLY A 41 -15.27 14.91 14.87
CA GLY A 41 -15.20 16.25 14.30
C GLY A 41 -16.16 16.51 13.14
N PHE A 42 -16.27 15.53 12.23
CA PHE A 42 -17.08 15.63 11.00
C PHE A 42 -18.42 14.88 11.10
N TYR A 43 -18.76 14.27 12.25
CA TYR A 43 -20.01 13.52 12.38
C TYR A 43 -21.22 14.44 12.19
N GLY A 44 -21.96 14.21 11.10
CA GLY A 44 -23.19 14.94 10.80
C GLY A 44 -22.99 16.42 10.44
N LYS A 45 -21.77 16.86 10.15
CA LYS A 45 -21.44 18.24 9.77
C LYS A 45 -20.81 18.30 8.37
N ASN A 46 -21.14 19.33 7.61
CA ASN A 46 -20.47 19.58 6.33
C ASN A 46 -19.15 20.35 6.54
N VAL A 47 -18.19 20.18 5.63
CA VAL A 47 -16.87 20.86 5.70
C VAL A 47 -17.03 22.38 5.79
N THR A 48 -18.01 22.95 5.06
CA THR A 48 -18.32 24.38 5.08
C THR A 48 -18.79 24.87 6.46
N GLU A 49 -19.53 24.04 7.18
CA GLU A 49 -20.04 24.36 8.51
C GLU A 49 -18.90 24.34 9.53
N VAL A 50 -18.01 23.37 9.43
CA VAL A 50 -16.81 23.27 10.27
C VAL A 50 -15.89 24.48 10.08
N ILE A 51 -15.60 24.85 8.83
CA ILE A 51 -14.78 26.02 8.51
C ILE A 51 -15.47 27.33 8.93
N GLY A 52 -16.79 27.42 8.77
CA GLY A 52 -17.59 28.57 9.19
C GLY A 52 -17.50 28.81 10.70
N ASN A 53 -17.70 27.77 11.50
CA ASN A 53 -17.60 27.85 12.96
C ASN A 53 -16.19 28.25 13.42
N CYS A 54 -15.16 27.78 12.70
CA CYS A 54 -13.78 28.14 13.01
C CYS A 54 -13.47 29.63 12.79
N SER A 55 -14.01 30.22 11.72
CA SER A 55 -13.79 31.65 11.41
C SER A 55 -14.30 32.58 12.53
N ALA A 56 -15.35 32.16 13.24
CA ALA A 56 -15.89 32.89 14.38
C ALA A 56 -14.98 32.86 15.62
N SER A 57 -14.10 31.86 15.73
CA SER A 57 -13.23 31.63 16.89
C SER A 57 -11.88 32.36 16.81
N HIS A 58 -11.50 32.91 15.65
CA HIS A 58 -10.23 33.60 15.38
C HIS A 58 -8.97 32.86 15.89
N THR A 59 -9.01 31.53 15.95
CA THR A 59 -7.95 30.71 16.57
C THR A 59 -6.77 30.44 15.62
N ILE A 60 -7.03 30.52 14.31
CA ILE A 60 -6.03 30.31 13.25
C ILE A 60 -6.04 31.47 12.25
N PRO A 61 -4.91 31.77 11.58
CA PRO A 61 -4.85 32.84 10.59
C PRO A 61 -5.81 32.61 9.40
N GLU A 62 -6.49 33.66 8.96
CA GLU A 62 -7.46 33.61 7.84
C GLU A 62 -6.88 33.04 6.53
N ALA A 63 -5.57 33.16 6.31
CA ALA A 63 -4.92 32.58 5.13
C ALA A 63 -5.11 31.05 5.02
N PHE A 64 -5.13 30.34 6.14
CA PHE A 64 -5.38 28.88 6.16
C PHE A 64 -6.85 28.57 5.88
N LEU A 65 -7.76 29.38 6.42
CA LEU A 65 -9.20 29.24 6.20
C LEU A 65 -9.58 29.54 4.74
N GLU A 66 -9.00 30.58 4.14
CA GLU A 66 -9.23 30.92 2.73
C GLU A 66 -8.78 29.80 1.81
N THR A 67 -7.63 29.18 2.11
CA THR A 67 -7.12 28.04 1.35
C THR A 67 -8.04 26.83 1.52
N ALA A 68 -8.54 26.56 2.74
CA ALA A 68 -9.47 25.45 2.99
C ALA A 68 -10.80 25.61 2.22
N ARG A 69 -11.31 26.84 2.08
CA ARG A 69 -12.53 27.14 1.30
C ARG A 69 -12.38 26.86 -0.20
N LYS A 70 -11.16 26.73 -0.72
CA LYS A 70 -10.89 26.41 -2.14
C LYS A 70 -10.97 24.91 -2.45
N PHE A 71 -10.96 24.03 -1.44
CA PHE A 71 -11.11 22.59 -1.61
C PHE A 71 -12.58 22.18 -1.70
N ASP A 72 -12.84 20.96 -2.18
CA ASP A 72 -14.18 20.42 -2.33
C ASP A 72 -14.91 20.34 -0.97
N PRO A 73 -16.04 21.04 -0.79
CA PRO A 73 -16.78 21.05 0.47
C PRO A 73 -17.44 19.70 0.81
N THR A 74 -17.46 18.75 -0.12
CA THR A 74 -18.08 17.43 0.05
C THR A 74 -17.09 16.35 0.49
N GLN A 75 -15.78 16.64 0.47
CA GLN A 75 -14.73 15.68 0.80
C GLN A 75 -13.84 16.18 1.93
N VAL A 76 -13.46 15.26 2.82
CA VAL A 76 -12.53 15.56 3.93
C VAL A 76 -11.11 15.21 3.49
N ASP A 77 -10.34 16.23 3.13
CA ASP A 77 -8.94 16.08 2.75
C ASP A 77 -7.97 16.28 3.92
N LEU A 78 -6.72 15.82 3.75
CA LEU A 78 -5.63 15.98 4.73
C LEU A 78 -5.41 17.44 5.15
N TYR A 79 -5.62 18.39 4.23
CA TYR A 79 -5.51 19.83 4.51
C TYR A 79 -6.67 20.31 5.38
N VAL A 80 -7.91 20.00 4.99
CA VAL A 80 -9.13 20.36 5.71
C VAL A 80 -9.11 19.75 7.12
N GLY A 81 -8.66 18.51 7.26
CA GLY A 81 -8.47 17.87 8.56
C GLY A 81 -7.46 18.60 9.44
N GLY A 82 -6.34 19.07 8.88
CA GLY A 82 -5.36 19.88 9.61
C GLY A 82 -5.91 21.23 10.08
N VAL A 83 -6.71 21.88 9.23
CA VAL A 83 -7.42 23.12 9.58
C VAL A 83 -8.41 22.86 10.70
N PHE A 84 -9.22 21.81 10.61
CA PHE A 84 -10.15 21.39 11.68
C PHE A 84 -9.43 21.21 13.03
N LEU A 85 -8.31 20.48 13.05
CA LEU A 85 -7.53 20.31 14.29
C LEU A 85 -7.01 21.63 14.83
N GLY A 86 -6.60 22.55 13.95
CA GLY A 86 -6.18 23.90 14.32
C GLY A 86 -7.30 24.73 14.94
N CYS A 87 -8.52 24.57 14.45
CA CYS A 87 -9.71 25.26 14.92
C CYS A 87 -10.15 24.77 16.31
N GLU A 88 -10.17 23.45 16.50
CA GLU A 88 -10.69 22.83 17.72
C GLU A 88 -9.66 22.81 18.86
N PHE A 89 -8.41 22.48 18.54
CA PHE A 89 -7.33 22.26 19.51
C PHE A 89 -6.26 23.35 19.49
N GLY A 90 -6.41 24.35 18.61
CA GLY A 90 -5.48 25.48 18.45
C GLY A 90 -4.39 25.24 17.42
N ILE A 91 -3.72 26.32 17.02
CA ILE A 91 -2.73 26.34 15.93
C ILE A 91 -1.57 25.33 16.10
N LEU A 92 -1.21 24.98 17.35
CA LEU A 92 -0.18 23.98 17.61
C LEU A 92 -0.56 22.59 17.09
N ALA A 93 -1.84 22.21 17.18
CA ALA A 93 -2.31 20.93 16.66
C ALA A 93 -2.20 20.86 15.13
N LEU A 94 -2.48 21.97 14.44
CA LEU A 94 -2.28 22.10 12.99
C LEU A 94 -0.80 21.88 12.61
N TYR A 95 0.13 22.48 13.35
CA TYR A 95 1.56 22.28 13.10
C TYR A 95 2.01 20.85 13.39
N VAL A 96 1.56 20.24 14.48
CA VAL A 96 1.86 18.84 14.80
C VAL A 96 1.34 17.90 13.71
N TRP A 97 0.13 18.14 13.21
CA TRP A 97 -0.43 17.41 12.07
C TRP A 97 0.42 17.57 10.81
N ALA A 98 0.80 18.80 10.46
CA ALA A 98 1.64 19.08 9.30
C ALA A 98 3.02 18.41 9.38
N VAL A 99 3.66 18.46 10.56
CA VAL A 99 4.94 17.76 10.82
C VAL A 99 4.76 16.26 10.74
N GLY A 100 3.65 15.73 11.25
CA GLY A 100 3.29 14.30 11.15
C GLY A 100 3.15 13.83 9.70
N LEU A 101 2.44 14.60 8.86
CA LEU A 101 2.32 14.33 7.43
C LEU A 101 3.68 14.34 6.72
N LEU A 102 4.55 15.31 7.06
CA LEU A 102 5.89 15.38 6.51
C LEU A 102 6.73 14.16 6.92
N ALA A 103 6.69 13.78 8.20
CA ALA A 103 7.39 12.61 8.72
C ALA A 103 6.91 11.30 8.08
N ALA A 104 5.59 11.14 7.88
CA ALA A 104 5.01 10.01 7.18
C ALA A 104 5.51 9.91 5.72
N GLY A 105 5.58 11.04 5.01
CA GLY A 105 6.13 11.11 3.64
C GLY A 105 7.61 10.73 3.55
N GLN A 106 8.42 11.13 4.53
CA GLN A 106 9.84 10.73 4.60
C GLN A 106 9.99 9.23 4.85
N SER A 107 9.23 8.67 5.79
CA SER A 107 9.22 7.24 6.10
C SER A 107 8.86 6.40 4.86
N SER A 108 7.77 6.76 4.16
CA SER A 108 7.36 6.10 2.93
C SER A 108 8.44 6.12 1.84
N THR A 109 9.15 7.25 1.71
CA THR A 109 10.25 7.37 0.73
C THR A 109 11.37 6.38 1.04
N MET A 110 11.78 6.28 2.31
CA MET A 110 12.84 5.35 2.73
C MET A 110 12.42 3.90 2.46
N THR A 111 11.25 3.48 2.93
CA THR A 111 10.72 2.12 2.72
C THR A 111 10.57 1.79 1.24
N GLY A 112 10.09 2.74 0.44
CA GLY A 112 9.97 2.59 -1.01
C GLY A 112 11.32 2.37 -1.69
N THR A 113 12.38 3.07 -1.27
CA THR A 113 13.72 2.85 -1.84
C THR A 113 14.33 1.51 -1.49
N TYR A 114 14.11 0.99 -0.28
CA TYR A 114 14.59 -0.34 0.12
C TYR A 114 13.79 -1.45 -0.57
N ALA A 115 12.46 -1.36 -0.57
CA ALA A 115 11.62 -2.33 -1.27
C ALA A 115 11.93 -2.37 -2.77
N GLY A 116 12.10 -1.19 -3.39
CA GLY A 116 12.49 -1.08 -4.79
C GLY A 116 13.88 -1.67 -5.07
N GLN A 117 14.81 -1.60 -4.12
CA GLN A 117 16.12 -2.24 -4.25
C GLN A 117 16.00 -3.75 -4.36
N TYR A 118 15.31 -4.37 -3.39
CA TYR A 118 15.14 -5.82 -3.35
C TYR A 118 14.39 -6.32 -4.58
N ALA A 119 13.37 -5.59 -5.04
CA ALA A 119 12.67 -5.92 -6.27
C ALA A 119 13.56 -5.80 -7.52
N MET A 120 14.34 -4.73 -7.67
CA MET A 120 15.20 -4.51 -8.84
C MET A 120 16.38 -5.48 -8.89
N GLU A 121 17.07 -5.68 -7.77
CA GLU A 121 18.20 -6.61 -7.69
C GLU A 121 17.72 -8.06 -7.78
N GLY A 122 16.56 -8.36 -7.21
CA GLY A 122 15.96 -9.68 -7.31
C GLY A 122 15.48 -9.99 -8.73
N PHE A 123 14.49 -9.26 -9.25
CA PHE A 123 13.83 -9.63 -10.50
C PHE A 123 14.61 -9.24 -11.77
N LEU A 124 15.35 -8.13 -11.73
CA LEU A 124 16.02 -7.56 -12.92
C LEU A 124 17.55 -7.69 -12.86
N ASN A 125 18.10 -8.19 -11.74
CA ASN A 125 19.54 -8.22 -11.45
C ASN A 125 20.23 -6.87 -11.73
N LEU A 126 19.50 -5.78 -11.44
CA LEU A 126 19.89 -4.42 -11.78
C LEU A 126 20.38 -3.69 -10.54
N LYS A 127 21.68 -3.39 -10.50
CA LYS A 127 22.32 -2.73 -9.35
C LYS A 127 22.46 -1.24 -9.59
N TRP A 128 21.49 -0.47 -9.09
CA TRP A 128 21.51 1.00 -9.14
C TRP A 128 22.01 1.60 -7.84
N LYS A 129 22.67 2.76 -7.93
CA LYS A 129 23.01 3.55 -6.74
C LYS A 129 21.73 4.11 -6.11
N GLN A 130 21.69 4.19 -4.77
CA GLN A 130 20.52 4.65 -4.02
C GLN A 130 20.00 6.02 -4.49
N TRP A 131 20.89 6.97 -4.80
CA TRP A 131 20.50 8.31 -5.27
C TRP A 131 19.82 8.28 -6.64
N GLN A 132 20.28 7.43 -7.57
CA GLN A 132 19.70 7.31 -8.91
C GLN A 132 18.30 6.71 -8.82
N ARG A 133 18.14 5.66 -8.02
CA ARG A 133 16.85 5.03 -7.76
C ARG A 133 15.86 6.01 -7.13
N LEU A 134 16.32 6.79 -6.15
CA LEU A 134 15.50 7.81 -5.50
C LEU A 134 15.03 8.87 -6.50
N LEU A 135 15.95 9.45 -7.29
CA LEU A 135 15.59 10.47 -8.26
C LEU A 135 14.59 9.96 -9.30
N ILE A 136 14.86 8.80 -9.92
CA ILE A 136 13.99 8.27 -10.97
C ILE A 136 12.59 7.95 -10.43
N THR A 137 12.50 7.25 -9.30
CA THR A 137 11.19 6.85 -8.75
C THR A 137 10.40 8.04 -8.21
N ARG A 138 11.07 9.07 -7.66
CA ARG A 138 10.40 10.32 -7.25
C ARG A 138 9.99 11.17 -8.44
N SER A 139 10.81 11.26 -9.48
CA SER A 139 10.44 11.94 -10.73
C SER A 139 9.21 11.29 -11.36
N ILE A 140 9.17 9.96 -11.46
CA ILE A 140 8.01 9.25 -12.03
C ILE A 140 6.74 9.44 -11.17
N ALA A 141 6.88 9.57 -9.85
CA ALA A 141 5.74 9.78 -8.97
C ALA A 141 5.22 11.24 -8.99
N ILE A 142 6.13 12.22 -9.05
CA ILE A 142 5.79 13.65 -8.90
C ILE A 142 5.49 14.32 -10.24
N LEU A 143 6.15 13.91 -11.33
CA LEU A 143 5.95 14.54 -12.63
C LEU A 143 4.49 14.45 -13.12
N PRO A 144 3.79 13.30 -13.05
CA PRO A 144 2.41 13.22 -13.53
C PRO A 144 1.47 14.11 -12.71
N THR A 145 1.64 14.15 -11.39
CA THR A 145 0.80 14.99 -10.52
C THR A 145 1.05 16.48 -10.77
N LEU A 146 2.31 16.89 -10.95
CA LEU A 146 2.62 18.26 -11.34
C LEU A 146 2.01 18.63 -12.69
N ILE A 147 2.17 17.79 -13.71
CA ILE A 147 1.64 18.05 -15.06
C ILE A 147 0.12 18.20 -15.02
N VAL A 148 -0.60 17.29 -14.37
CA VAL A 148 -2.07 17.36 -14.25
C VAL A 148 -2.51 18.61 -13.49
N THR A 149 -1.82 18.95 -12.40
CA THR A 149 -2.13 20.15 -11.62
C THR A 149 -1.93 21.44 -12.42
N PHE A 150 -0.88 21.51 -13.25
CA PHE A 150 -0.60 22.68 -14.08
C PHE A 150 -1.56 22.83 -15.28
N LEU A 151 -2.03 21.73 -15.86
CA LEU A 151 -2.80 21.74 -17.10
C LEU A 151 -4.32 21.73 -16.88
N GLU A 152 -4.81 20.97 -15.89
CA GLU A 152 -6.24 20.61 -15.78
C GLU A 152 -6.88 21.02 -14.43
N GLY A 153 -6.09 21.45 -13.44
CA GLY A 153 -6.58 21.89 -12.14
C GLY A 153 -6.80 20.75 -11.13
N ILE A 154 -7.21 21.13 -9.91
CA ILE A 154 -7.26 20.25 -8.72
C ILE A 154 -8.35 19.17 -8.84
N GLU A 155 -9.42 19.40 -9.59
CA GLU A 155 -10.58 18.51 -9.70
C GLU A 155 -10.25 17.13 -10.32
N ASN A 156 -9.19 17.02 -11.13
CA ASN A 156 -8.74 15.74 -11.71
C ASN A 156 -7.76 14.96 -10.82
N LEU A 157 -7.41 15.46 -9.62
CA LEU A 157 -6.55 14.74 -8.69
C LEU A 157 -7.26 13.55 -8.04
N THR A 158 -8.57 13.63 -7.85
CA THR A 158 -9.40 12.52 -7.37
C THR A 158 -9.39 11.35 -8.36
N ASP A 159 -9.48 11.64 -9.67
CA ASP A 159 -9.36 10.65 -10.74
C ASP A 159 -7.98 9.95 -10.74
N MET A 160 -6.89 10.71 -10.48
CA MET A 160 -5.57 10.11 -10.32
C MET A 160 -5.48 9.19 -9.10
N ASN A 161 -6.08 9.59 -7.97
CA ASN A 161 -6.08 8.78 -6.75
C ASN A 161 -6.80 7.44 -6.96
N ASP A 162 -7.97 7.47 -7.61
CA ASP A 162 -8.72 6.25 -7.94
C ASP A 162 -7.92 5.33 -8.88
N LEU A 163 -7.23 5.89 -9.87
CA LEU A 163 -6.34 5.13 -10.76
C LEU A 163 -5.18 4.48 -9.99
N LEU A 164 -4.54 5.21 -9.07
CA LEU A 164 -3.48 4.67 -8.23
C LEU A 164 -3.98 3.53 -7.34
N ASN A 165 -5.17 3.66 -6.77
CA ASN A 165 -5.79 2.60 -5.96
C ASN A 165 -6.05 1.34 -6.80
N VAL A 166 -6.55 1.48 -8.03
CA VAL A 166 -6.71 0.34 -8.96
C VAL A 166 -5.37 -0.31 -9.28
N LEU A 167 -4.34 0.49 -9.54
CA LEU A 167 -3.00 0.00 -9.84
C LEU A 167 -2.41 -0.77 -8.64
N MET A 168 -2.64 -0.31 -7.42
CA MET A 168 -2.29 -1.04 -6.19
C MET A 168 -3.08 -2.35 -6.04
N SER A 169 -4.38 -2.34 -6.33
CA SER A 169 -5.23 -3.54 -6.31
C SER A 169 -4.77 -4.62 -7.28
N VAL A 170 -4.28 -4.23 -8.46
CA VAL A 170 -3.72 -5.13 -9.48
C VAL A 170 -2.35 -5.70 -9.06
N GLN A 171 -1.57 -4.98 -8.25
CA GLN A 171 -0.25 -5.47 -7.81
C GLN A 171 -0.33 -6.46 -6.65
N LEU A 172 -1.31 -6.32 -5.76
CA LEU A 172 -1.41 -7.10 -4.52
C LEU A 172 -1.38 -8.62 -4.73
N PRO A 173 -2.16 -9.22 -5.64
CA PRO A 173 -2.14 -10.67 -5.84
C PRO A 173 -0.78 -11.20 -6.29
N PHE A 174 -0.02 -10.42 -7.07
CA PHE A 174 1.32 -10.80 -7.52
C PHE A 174 2.35 -10.89 -6.40
N ALA A 175 2.20 -10.09 -5.34
CA ALA A 175 3.06 -10.19 -4.17
C ALA A 175 2.60 -11.31 -3.22
N VAL A 176 1.28 -11.41 -2.98
CA VAL A 176 0.71 -12.28 -1.94
C VAL A 176 0.76 -13.77 -2.34
N ILE A 177 0.46 -14.11 -3.60
CA ILE A 177 0.39 -15.50 -4.05
C ILE A 177 1.76 -16.21 -3.95
N PRO A 178 2.87 -15.64 -4.47
CA PRO A 178 4.20 -16.22 -4.30
C PRO A 178 4.65 -16.26 -2.84
N LEU A 179 4.33 -15.23 -2.05
CA LEU A 179 4.68 -15.19 -0.63
C LEU A 179 4.07 -16.38 0.12
N LEU A 180 2.75 -16.56 0.04
CA LEU A 180 2.05 -17.67 0.69
C LEU A 180 2.56 -19.03 0.21
N THR A 181 2.83 -19.12 -1.08
CA THR A 181 3.38 -20.31 -1.71
C THR A 181 4.72 -20.71 -1.09
N PHE A 182 5.64 -19.75 -0.97
CA PHE A 182 6.98 -20.00 -0.48
C PHE A 182 6.98 -20.26 1.03
N THR A 183 6.20 -19.51 1.81
CA THR A 183 6.10 -19.72 3.27
C THR A 183 5.42 -21.04 3.65
N ASN A 184 4.57 -21.58 2.77
CA ASN A 184 3.88 -22.85 2.98
C ASN A 184 4.64 -24.07 2.41
N SER A 185 5.76 -23.88 1.72
CA SER A 185 6.52 -24.97 1.08
C SER A 185 7.63 -25.51 1.99
N ARG A 186 7.59 -26.82 2.30
CA ARG A 186 8.66 -27.51 3.05
C ARG A 186 9.99 -27.54 2.31
N ALA A 187 9.96 -27.48 0.97
CA ALA A 187 11.18 -27.46 0.18
C ALA A 187 12.00 -26.17 0.38
N ILE A 188 11.34 -25.06 0.71
CA ILE A 188 11.98 -23.74 0.85
C ILE A 188 12.20 -23.39 2.32
N MET A 189 11.16 -23.49 3.15
CA MET A 189 11.22 -23.09 4.58
C MET A 189 11.76 -24.19 5.50
N GLY A 190 11.85 -25.43 5.02
CA GLY A 190 12.34 -26.57 5.80
C GLY A 190 11.56 -26.76 7.12
N PRO A 191 12.24 -26.70 8.29
CA PRO A 191 11.59 -26.87 9.59
C PRO A 191 10.72 -25.68 10.02
N PHE A 192 10.83 -24.52 9.37
CA PHE A 192 10.08 -23.29 9.70
C PHE A 192 8.82 -23.09 8.85
N VAL A 193 8.25 -24.16 8.29
CA VAL A 193 6.99 -24.09 7.54
C VAL A 193 5.83 -23.66 8.43
N ASN A 194 4.94 -22.86 7.86
CA ASN A 194 3.69 -22.45 8.51
C ASN A 194 2.89 -23.65 9.03
N SER A 195 2.42 -23.52 10.27
CA SER A 195 1.47 -24.46 10.87
C SER A 195 0.14 -24.45 10.10
N ILE A 196 -0.61 -25.54 10.17
CA ILE A 196 -1.93 -25.67 9.53
C ILE A 196 -2.87 -24.49 9.87
N PRO A 197 -3.02 -24.04 11.13
CA PRO A 197 -3.88 -22.89 11.42
C PRO A 197 -3.35 -21.59 10.79
N SER A 198 -2.04 -21.34 10.81
CA SER A 198 -1.46 -20.15 10.16
C SER A 198 -1.65 -20.20 8.64
N LYS A 199 -1.53 -21.38 8.03
CA LYS A 199 -1.81 -21.60 6.60
C LYS A 199 -3.26 -21.30 6.25
N VAL A 200 -4.23 -21.80 7.02
CA VAL A 200 -5.66 -21.54 6.79
C VAL A 200 -5.96 -20.05 6.96
N LEU A 201 -5.47 -19.45 8.04
CA LEU A 201 -5.72 -18.04 8.35
C LEU A 201 -5.11 -17.10 7.30
N SER A 202 -3.84 -17.29 6.94
CA SER A 202 -3.13 -16.48 5.95
C SER A 202 -3.75 -16.61 4.55
N THR A 203 -4.22 -17.81 4.19
CA THR A 203 -4.94 -18.03 2.92
C THR A 203 -6.31 -17.35 2.94
N ALA A 204 -7.06 -17.43 4.04
CA ALA A 204 -8.36 -16.79 4.18
C ALA A 204 -8.26 -15.26 4.10
N ILE A 205 -7.32 -14.65 4.84
CA ILE A 205 -7.07 -13.19 4.80
C ILE A 205 -6.67 -12.77 3.39
N SER A 206 -5.78 -13.52 2.75
CA SER A 206 -5.32 -13.20 1.39
C SER A 206 -6.46 -13.29 0.38
N LEU A 207 -7.32 -14.31 0.45
CA LEU A 207 -8.49 -14.43 -0.41
C LEU A 207 -9.46 -13.26 -0.21
N LEU A 208 -9.69 -12.84 1.04
CA LEU A 208 -10.52 -11.68 1.36
C LEU A 208 -9.95 -10.39 0.75
N VAL A 209 -8.65 -10.14 0.94
CA VAL A 209 -7.98 -8.94 0.40
C VAL A 209 -8.05 -8.93 -1.12
N VAL A 210 -7.77 -10.06 -1.78
CA VAL A 210 -7.87 -10.18 -3.25
C VAL A 210 -9.30 -9.94 -3.73
N ALA A 211 -10.31 -10.47 -3.04
CA ALA A 211 -11.71 -10.27 -3.39
C ALA A 211 -12.15 -8.80 -3.29
N VAL A 212 -11.76 -8.11 -2.20
CA VAL A 212 -12.06 -6.68 -2.02
C VAL A 212 -11.37 -5.82 -3.08
N ASN A 213 -10.10 -6.11 -3.39
CA ASN A 213 -9.36 -5.40 -4.43
C ASN A 213 -9.96 -5.63 -5.82
N PHE A 214 -10.40 -6.86 -6.12
CA PHE A 214 -11.10 -7.17 -7.35
C PHE A 214 -12.42 -6.40 -7.47
N PHE A 215 -13.18 -6.30 -6.37
CA PHE A 215 -14.39 -5.48 -6.33
C PHE A 215 -14.11 -4.01 -6.66
N PHE A 216 -13.04 -3.43 -6.10
CA PHE A 216 -12.63 -2.05 -6.38
C PHE A 216 -12.31 -1.84 -7.87
N VAL A 217 -11.56 -2.76 -8.49
CA VAL A 217 -11.24 -2.71 -9.92
C VAL A 217 -12.51 -2.77 -10.78
N VAL A 218 -13.47 -3.65 -10.46
CA VAL A 218 -14.74 -3.75 -11.20
C VAL A 218 -15.55 -2.46 -11.09
N MET A 219 -15.61 -1.85 -9.91
CA MET A 219 -16.30 -0.59 -9.68
C MET A 219 -15.68 0.55 -10.50
N PHE A 220 -14.36 0.68 -10.51
CA PHE A 220 -13.65 1.68 -11.30
C PHE A 220 -13.87 1.51 -12.81
N VAL A 221 -13.77 0.26 -13.31
CA VAL A 221 -14.02 -0.03 -14.72
C VAL A 221 -15.45 0.34 -15.10
N ARG A 222 -16.43 0.03 -14.24
CA ARG A 222 -17.84 0.38 -14.49
C ARG A 222 -18.08 1.88 -14.47
N SER A 223 -17.51 2.64 -13.54
CA SER A 223 -17.74 4.08 -13.44
C SER A 223 -17.14 4.85 -14.62
N ARG A 224 -15.95 4.44 -15.11
CA ARG A 224 -15.22 5.21 -16.11
C ARG A 224 -15.46 4.79 -17.56
N LEU A 225 -15.73 3.51 -17.83
CA LEU A 225 -15.80 3.01 -19.22
C LEU A 225 -17.18 3.03 -19.87
N MET A 226 -18.22 3.60 -19.25
CA MET A 226 -19.58 3.59 -19.83
C MET A 226 -19.72 4.32 -21.18
N LYS A 227 -18.74 5.15 -21.59
CA LYS A 227 -18.85 6.00 -22.80
C LYS A 227 -18.24 5.38 -24.08
N HIS A 228 -17.40 4.35 -23.99
CA HIS A 228 -16.75 3.75 -25.17
C HIS A 228 -16.73 2.21 -25.11
N PRO A 229 -17.58 1.50 -25.88
CA PRO A 229 -17.64 0.04 -25.84
C PRO A 229 -16.33 -0.65 -26.25
N ALA A 230 -15.53 -0.01 -27.13
CA ALA A 230 -14.21 -0.52 -27.51
C ALA A 230 -13.21 -0.57 -26.34
N ALA A 231 -13.28 0.39 -25.42
CA ALA A 231 -12.42 0.41 -24.24
C ALA A 231 -12.75 -0.74 -23.29
N TYR A 232 -14.04 -1.12 -23.19
CA TYR A 232 -14.48 -2.24 -22.35
C TYR A 232 -13.89 -3.58 -22.82
N ILE A 233 -13.82 -3.78 -24.15
CA ILE A 233 -13.21 -4.97 -24.75
C ILE A 233 -11.72 -5.03 -24.43
N VAL A 234 -11.00 -3.92 -24.61
CA VAL A 234 -9.55 -3.85 -24.34
C VAL A 234 -9.26 -4.13 -22.86
N VAL A 235 -9.98 -3.48 -21.95
CA VAL A 235 -9.82 -3.70 -20.50
C VAL A 235 -10.20 -5.13 -20.12
N GLY A 236 -11.28 -5.68 -20.70
CA GLY A 236 -11.67 -7.07 -20.49
C GLY A 236 -10.60 -8.06 -20.93
N ILE A 237 -9.96 -7.84 -22.09
CA ILE A 237 -8.83 -8.66 -22.56
C ILE A 237 -7.65 -8.56 -21.60
N LEU A 238 -7.25 -7.36 -21.21
CA LEU A 238 -6.15 -7.15 -20.25
C LEU A 238 -6.44 -7.83 -18.91
N PHE A 239 -7.68 -7.77 -18.45
CA PHE A 239 -8.12 -8.43 -17.23
C PHE A 239 -8.10 -9.95 -17.33
N CYS A 240 -8.56 -10.51 -18.45
CA CYS A 240 -8.48 -11.95 -18.71
C CYS A 240 -7.03 -12.43 -18.80
N LEU A 241 -6.14 -11.67 -19.45
CA LEU A 241 -4.70 -11.95 -19.49
C LEU A 241 -4.09 -11.91 -18.08
N TYR A 242 -4.46 -10.92 -17.28
CA TYR A 242 -4.05 -10.79 -15.90
C TYR A 242 -4.51 -11.98 -15.04
N LEU A 243 -5.78 -12.38 -15.13
CA LEU A 243 -6.31 -13.54 -14.42
C LEU A 243 -5.66 -14.85 -14.90
N SER A 244 -5.39 -14.97 -16.20
CA SER A 244 -4.66 -16.12 -16.76
C SER A 244 -3.24 -16.19 -16.21
N PHE A 245 -2.54 -15.06 -16.12
CA PHE A 245 -1.21 -14.98 -15.54
C PHE A 245 -1.21 -15.29 -14.04
N ILE A 246 -2.21 -14.82 -13.28
CA ILE A 246 -2.40 -15.22 -11.87
C ILE A 246 -2.65 -16.73 -11.77
N ALA A 247 -3.54 -17.29 -12.58
CA ALA A 247 -3.83 -18.72 -12.58
C ALA A 247 -2.57 -19.54 -12.90
N TYR A 248 -1.74 -19.07 -13.84
CA TYR A 248 -0.42 -19.64 -14.13
C TYR A 248 0.50 -19.59 -12.89
N LEU A 249 0.59 -18.45 -12.21
CA LEU A 249 1.39 -18.29 -10.99
C LEU A 249 0.91 -19.15 -9.83
N VAL A 250 -0.40 -19.41 -9.70
CA VAL A 250 -0.96 -20.33 -8.70
C VAL A 250 -0.68 -21.79 -9.07
N ARG A 251 -0.69 -22.12 -10.37
CA ARG A 251 -0.43 -23.48 -10.87
C ARG A 251 1.01 -23.93 -10.61
N TYR A 252 1.99 -23.04 -10.80
CA TYR A 252 3.43 -23.35 -10.68
C TYR A 252 3.84 -23.94 -9.30
N PRO A 253 3.42 -23.38 -8.16
CA PRO A 253 3.74 -23.93 -6.84
C PRO A 253 2.88 -25.12 -6.40
N LEU A 254 1.66 -25.26 -6.92
CA LEU A 254 0.88 -26.49 -6.76
C LEU A 254 1.59 -27.69 -7.41
N LEU A 255 2.24 -27.47 -8.56
CA LEU A 255 3.05 -28.50 -9.23
C LEU A 255 4.32 -28.84 -8.43
N LEU A 256 5.00 -27.83 -7.84
CA LEU A 256 6.17 -28.05 -6.98
C LEU A 256 5.85 -28.83 -5.69
N ASN A 257 4.65 -28.69 -5.12
CA ASN A 257 4.21 -29.52 -3.98
C ASN A 257 3.89 -30.98 -4.36
N SER A 258 3.69 -31.27 -5.65
CA SER A 258 3.40 -32.64 -6.14
C SER A 258 4.63 -33.40 -6.63
N VAL A 259 5.72 -32.71 -6.97
CA VAL A 259 6.95 -33.33 -7.50
C VAL A 259 8.03 -33.30 -6.42
N SER A 260 8.05 -34.38 -5.65
CA SER A 260 9.15 -34.72 -4.75
C SER A 260 10.49 -34.77 -5.50
N SER A 261 11.50 -34.17 -4.87
CA SER A 261 12.94 -34.51 -4.90
C SER A 261 13.82 -34.36 -6.16
N THR A 262 13.36 -33.91 -7.33
CA THR A 262 14.28 -33.82 -8.52
C THR A 262 14.42 -32.47 -9.21
N PHE A 263 13.65 -31.43 -8.83
CA PHE A 263 13.59 -30.16 -9.56
C PHE A 263 14.28 -28.96 -8.88
N ILE A 264 15.27 -29.23 -8.02
CA ILE A 264 16.02 -28.17 -7.31
C ILE A 264 16.99 -27.40 -8.25
N ASN A 265 17.33 -27.95 -9.42
CA ASN A 265 18.34 -27.33 -10.30
C ASN A 265 17.84 -26.16 -11.18
N VAL A 266 16.54 -25.99 -11.39
CA VAL A 266 16.01 -24.92 -12.27
C VAL A 266 15.37 -23.77 -11.45
N THR A 267 14.91 -24.06 -10.24
CA THR A 267 14.40 -23.08 -9.26
C THR A 267 15.50 -22.31 -8.52
N SER A 268 16.75 -22.69 -8.70
CA SER A 268 17.91 -21.94 -8.21
C SER A 268 17.94 -20.51 -8.76
N VAL A 269 17.39 -20.21 -9.94
CA VAL A 269 17.41 -18.83 -10.47
C VAL A 269 16.43 -17.89 -9.75
N PHE A 270 15.24 -18.35 -9.37
CA PHE A 270 14.25 -17.51 -8.65
C PHE A 270 14.45 -17.54 -7.12
N ILE A 271 14.90 -18.67 -6.57
CA ILE A 271 15.15 -18.82 -5.12
C ILE A 271 16.46 -18.13 -4.72
N VAL A 272 17.54 -18.21 -5.53
CA VAL A 272 18.78 -17.46 -5.26
C VAL A 272 18.58 -15.96 -5.43
N VAL A 273 17.56 -15.53 -6.18
CA VAL A 273 17.21 -14.10 -6.33
C VAL A 273 16.54 -13.52 -5.08
N PHE A 274 15.77 -14.32 -4.34
CA PHE A 274 15.04 -13.86 -3.14
C PHE A 274 15.75 -14.14 -1.81
N LEU A 275 16.68 -15.09 -1.76
CA LEU A 275 17.33 -15.55 -0.52
C LEU A 275 18.84 -15.21 -0.43
N ARG A 276 19.38 -14.37 -1.31
CA ARG A 276 20.80 -13.96 -1.26
C ARG A 276 21.10 -12.73 -0.41
N TYR A 277 20.12 -12.23 0.35
CA TYR A 277 20.30 -11.18 1.36
C TYR A 277 19.39 -11.44 2.55
#